data_AF-A0A7C2ESA7-F1
#
_entry.id   AF-A0A7C2ESA7-F1
#
_cell.length_a   1.000
_cell.length_b   1.000
_cell.length_c   1.000
_cell.angle_alpha   90.00
_cell.angle_beta   90.00
_cell.angle_gamma   90.00
#
_symmetry.space_group_name_H-M   'P 1'
#
loop_
_entity.id
_entity.type
_entity.pdbx_description
1 polymer ?
#
loop_
_entity_poly.entity_id
_entity_poly.type
_entity_poly.pdbx_seq_one_letter_code
_entity_poly.pdbx_strand_id
1 'polypeptide(L)' 'LFGLEGLPAKEMPPVNQPVMGAIGYHIRTGKHDVAEYDWEQYLNFADKHFGKRRPR' A
#
# COMPACT_ATOMS: atom_id res chain seq x y z
N LEU A 1 -17.00 -7.32 11.97
CA LEU A 1 -15.61 -7.75 11.71
C LEU A 1 -14.70 -6.55 11.97
N PHE A 2 -13.66 -6.69 12.81
CA PHE A 2 -12.57 -5.77 13.23
C PHE A 2 -12.68 -4.22 13.24
N GLY A 3 -13.68 -3.57 12.64
CA GLY A 3 -13.88 -2.11 12.67
C GLY A 3 -12.86 -1.30 11.86
N LEU A 4 -12.11 -1.95 10.97
CA LEU A 4 -11.05 -1.31 10.18
C LEU A 4 -11.55 -0.85 8.81
N GLU A 5 -10.97 0.25 8.31
CA GLU A 5 -11.12 0.65 6.92
C GLU A 5 -10.46 -0.38 6.01
N GLY A 6 -11.21 -0.98 5.08
CA GLY A 6 -10.74 -2.02 4.17
C GLY A 6 -9.82 -1.48 3.06
N LEU A 7 -10.14 -1.77 1.81
CA LEU A 7 -9.47 -1.17 0.65
C LEU A 7 -10.11 0.19 0.35
N PRO A 8 -9.39 1.32 0.40
CA PRO A 8 -9.97 2.65 0.21
C PRO A 8 -10.07 3.00 -1.29
N ALA A 9 -10.60 2.07 -2.08
CA ALA A 9 -10.84 2.25 -3.52
C ALA A 9 -12.15 1.56 -3.90
N LYS A 10 -12.98 2.28 -4.68
CA LYS A 10 -14.23 1.77 -5.26
C LYS A 10 -14.08 1.34 -6.72
N GLU A 11 -13.02 1.82 -7.37
CA GLU A 11 -12.66 1.56 -8.75
C GLU A 11 -11.18 1.19 -8.80
N MET A 12 -10.72 0.66 -9.95
CA MET A 12 -9.31 0.35 -10.14
C MET A 12 -8.47 1.63 -10.04
N PRO A 13 -7.46 1.67 -9.15
CA PRO A 13 -6.62 2.83 -9.06
C PRO A 13 -5.76 2.98 -10.31
N PRO A 14 -5.34 4.21 -10.66
CA PRO A 14 -4.44 4.43 -11.77
C PRO A 14 -3.10 3.71 -11.57
N VAL A 15 -2.44 3.41 -12.68
CA VAL A 15 -1.11 2.79 -12.65
C VAL A 15 -0.11 3.68 -11.93
N ASN A 16 0.72 3.06 -11.09
CA ASN A 16 1.71 3.68 -10.21
C ASN A 16 1.12 4.63 -9.15
N GLN A 17 -0.18 4.51 -8.82
CA GLN A 17 -0.84 5.27 -7.74
C GLN A 17 -1.41 4.29 -6.70
N PRO A 18 -0.66 3.94 -5.66
CA PRO A 18 -1.10 2.96 -4.67
C PRO A 18 -2.25 3.51 -3.83
N VAL A 19 -3.07 2.61 -3.30
CA VAL A 19 -4.07 2.92 -2.26
C VAL A 19 -3.77 2.08 -1.03
N MET A 20 -3.85 2.69 0.16
CA MET A 20 -3.41 2.06 1.41
C MET A 20 -4.40 2.34 2.55
N GLY A 21 -5.29 1.38 2.84
CA GLY A 21 -6.13 1.32 4.04
C GLY A 21 -5.57 0.29 5.03
N ALA A 22 -6.41 -0.48 5.73
CA ALA A 22 -5.93 -1.70 6.38
C ALA A 22 -5.57 -2.80 5.35
N ILE A 23 -6.06 -2.64 4.11
CA ILE A 23 -5.67 -3.42 2.95
C ILE A 23 -5.04 -2.45 1.94
N GLY A 24 -3.86 -2.79 1.42
CA GLY A 24 -3.16 -2.04 0.38
C GLY A 24 -3.31 -2.69 -0.99
N TYR A 25 -3.34 -1.88 -2.05
CA TYR A 25 -3.27 -2.33 -3.44
C TYR A 25 -2.44 -1.35 -4.27
N HIS A 26 -1.57 -1.86 -5.13
CA HIS A 26 -0.91 -1.09 -6.17
C HIS A 26 -0.84 -1.90 -7.47
N ILE A 27 -0.85 -1.18 -8.58
CA ILE A 27 -0.59 -1.74 -9.91
C ILE A 27 0.49 -0.90 -10.55
N ARG A 28 1.53 -1.55 -11.08
CA ARG A 28 2.67 -0.86 -11.70
C ARG A 28 2.74 -1.08 -13.20
N THR A 29 3.40 -0.16 -13.90
CA THR A 29 3.83 -0.37 -15.29
C THR A 29 4.91 -1.44 -15.37
N GLY A 30 4.95 -2.17 -16.49
CA GLY A 30 6.02 -3.12 -16.82
C GLY A 30 5.52 -4.55 -17.02
N LYS A 31 6.44 -5.51 -17.07
CA LYS A 31 6.15 -6.94 -17.22
C LYS A 31 6.01 -7.63 -15.85
N HIS A 32 5.61 -8.89 -15.89
CA HIS A 32 5.52 -9.76 -14.70
C HIS A 32 6.89 -9.94 -14.06
N ASP A 33 7.12 -9.23 -12.97
CA ASP A 33 8.34 -9.23 -12.17
C ASP A 33 8.05 -8.51 -10.83
N VAL A 34 8.95 -8.62 -9.85
CA VAL A 34 8.94 -7.77 -8.64
C VAL A 34 10.06 -6.74 -8.78
N ALA A 35 9.68 -5.49 -9.00
CA ALA A 35 10.59 -4.37 -9.23
C ALA A 35 10.83 -3.55 -7.95
N GLU A 36 11.78 -2.63 -8.02
CA GLU A 36 12.08 -1.66 -6.96
C GLU A 36 10.84 -0.88 -6.51
N TYR A 37 9.98 -0.49 -7.45
CA TYR A 37 8.72 0.17 -7.15
C TYR A 37 7.82 -0.66 -6.22
N ASP A 38 7.74 -1.98 -6.43
CA ASP A 38 6.91 -2.85 -5.58
C ASP A 38 7.42 -2.84 -4.13
N TRP A 39 8.75 -2.94 -3.96
CA TRP A 39 9.41 -2.85 -2.67
C TRP A 39 9.18 -1.50 -1.98
N GLU A 40 9.23 -0.39 -2.73
CA GLU A 40 8.92 0.93 -2.19
C GLU A 40 7.49 0.96 -1.62
N GLN A 41 6.50 0.41 -2.34
CA GLN A 41 5.12 0.41 -1.85
C GLN A 41 4.92 -0.53 -0.65
N TYR A 42 5.62 -1.67 -0.61
CA TYR A 42 5.62 -2.55 0.56
C TYR A 42 6.21 -1.89 1.81
N LEU A 43 7.34 -1.18 1.67
CA LEU A 43 7.96 -0.48 2.78
C LEU A 43 7.11 0.69 3.27
N ASN A 44 6.54 1.48 2.35
CA ASN A 44 5.60 2.56 2.70
C ASN A 44 4.36 2.03 3.43
N PHE A 45 3.83 0.88 3.00
CA PHE A 45 2.72 0.22 3.70
C PHE A 45 3.14 -0.26 5.09
N ALA A 46 4.31 -0.89 5.20
CA ALA A 46 4.86 -1.33 6.49
C ALA A 46 5.07 -0.13 7.44
N ASP A 47 5.59 0.99 6.96
CA ASP A 47 5.75 2.21 7.76
C ASP A 47 4.42 2.79 8.23
N LYS A 48 3.38 2.76 7.38
CA LYS A 48 2.03 3.19 7.76
C LYS A 48 1.45 2.37 8.93
N HIS A 49 1.73 1.07 8.98
CA HIS A 49 1.12 0.16 9.95
C HIS A 49 2.00 -0.18 11.16
N PHE A 50 3.32 -0.15 10.97
CA PHE A 50 4.31 -0.61 11.94
C PHE A 50 5.42 0.42 12.20
N GLY A 51 5.45 1.53 11.46
CA GLY A 51 6.37 2.63 11.67
C GLY A 51 6.26 3.19 13.08
N LYS A 52 7.41 3.43 13.71
CA LYS A 52 7.49 3.76 15.14
C LYS A 52 6.72 5.04 15.48
N ARG A 53 5.90 4.97 16.55
CA ARG A 53 5.61 6.14 17.38
C ARG A 53 6.94 6.57 18.01
N ARG A 54 7.45 7.77 17.71
CA ARG A 54 8.56 8.35 18.47
C ARG A 54 8.18 8.37 19.97
N PRO A 55 9.10 8.04 20.89
CA PRO A 55 8.81 8.10 22.31
C PRO A 55 8.41 9.53 22.70
N ARG A 56 7.52 9.63 23.71
CA ARG A 56 6.95 10.89 24.21
C ARG A 56 8.01 11.91 24.58
#